data_AF-A0A8T2TTD5-F1
#
_entry.id   AF-A0A8T2TTD5-F1
#
_cell.length_a   1.000
_cell.length_b   1.000
_cell.length_c   1.000
_cell.angle_alpha   90.00
_cell.angle_beta   90.00
_cell.angle_gamma   90.00
#
_symmetry.space_group_name_H-M   'P 1'
#
loop_
_entity.id
_entity.type
_entity.pdbx_description
1 polymer ?
#
loop_
_entity_poly.entity_id
_entity_poly.type
_entity_poly.pdbx_seq_one_letter_code
_entity_poly.pdbx_strand_id
1 'polypeptide(L)'
;MQLQEIRDNIKSRRNKIFLLMEEVRRLRIQQRLKSREQEIKNDDDDDENEMPSFPSFIPFLPPLSTATLRQYYTFCFSLVVAIIFFGGFLAPILELKLGLGGTSYEDFIRSMNLPIQLSEVDPIVASFSGGAVGVISSLMVVEVNNVKQQEQKRCIYCHGTGYLACARCSGSGAIAVNSTTLLGTSNGALVTTSQRCPNCSGAARVMCPTCLCTGTALASEHDPRIDPFV
;
A
#
# COMPACT_ATOMS: atom_id res chain seq x y z
N MET A 1 28.86 -57.48 -1.67
CA MET A 1 28.32 -56.58 -0.63
C MET A 1 28.86 -55.15 -0.76
N GLN A 2 30.18 -54.94 -0.89
CA GLN A 2 30.81 -53.60 -0.90
C GLN A 2 30.36 -52.64 -2.03
N LEU A 3 30.07 -53.13 -3.25
CA LEU A 3 29.69 -52.25 -4.37
C LEU A 3 28.31 -51.58 -4.19
N GLN A 4 27.41 -52.21 -3.43
CA GLN A 4 26.06 -51.70 -3.21
C GLN A 4 26.07 -50.59 -2.17
N GLU A 5 26.85 -50.76 -1.09
CA GLU A 5 27.10 -49.73 -0.08
C GLU A 5 27.77 -48.48 -0.67
N ILE A 6 28.67 -48.66 -1.63
CA ILE A 6 29.31 -47.54 -2.35
C ILE A 6 28.27 -46.77 -3.18
N ARG A 7 27.36 -47.47 -3.88
CA ARG A 7 26.31 -46.84 -4.68
C ARG A 7 25.31 -46.07 -3.80
N ASP A 8 24.94 -46.63 -2.66
CA ASP A 8 24.02 -45.99 -1.72
C ASP A 8 24.64 -44.76 -1.06
N ASN A 9 25.94 -44.82 -0.72
CA ASN A 9 26.70 -43.65 -0.26
C ASN A 9 26.77 -42.55 -1.32
N ILE A 10 27.00 -42.89 -2.59
CA ILE A 10 27.01 -41.91 -3.69
C ILE A 10 25.62 -41.25 -3.83
N LYS A 11 24.54 -42.03 -3.77
CA LYS A 11 23.17 -41.51 -3.87
C LYS A 11 22.80 -40.61 -2.68
N SER A 12 23.19 -41.00 -1.48
CA SER A 12 23.00 -40.21 -0.26
C SER A 12 23.74 -38.87 -0.32
N ARG A 13 25.02 -38.89 -0.74
CA ARG A 13 25.82 -37.67 -0.92
C ARG A 13 25.25 -36.74 -1.99
N ARG A 14 24.74 -37.30 -3.10
CA ARG A 14 24.09 -36.51 -4.16
C ARG A 14 22.81 -35.81 -3.65
N ASN A 15 21.99 -36.51 -2.87
CA ASN A 15 20.80 -35.90 -2.23
C ASN A 15 21.19 -34.81 -1.24
N LYS A 16 22.25 -35.01 -0.46
CA LYS A 16 22.75 -34.00 0.48
C LYS A 16 23.24 -32.75 -0.24
N ILE A 17 23.99 -32.90 -1.34
CA ILE A 17 24.44 -31.77 -2.17
C ILE A 17 23.23 -31.03 -2.75
N PHE A 18 22.22 -31.76 -3.25
CA PHE A 18 21.01 -31.15 -3.78
C PHE A 18 20.28 -30.32 -2.71
N LEU A 19 20.10 -30.87 -1.50
CA LEU A 19 19.49 -30.15 -0.38
C LEU A 19 20.28 -28.90 0.01
N LEU A 20 21.60 -28.99 0.07
CA LEU A 20 22.47 -27.84 0.39
C LEU A 20 22.43 -26.77 -0.72
N MET A 21 22.37 -27.17 -1.99
CA MET A 21 22.23 -26.24 -3.12
C MET A 21 20.88 -25.51 -3.08
N GLU A 22 19.81 -26.22 -2.74
CA GLU A 22 18.47 -25.65 -2.58
C GLU A 22 18.39 -24.71 -1.37
N GLU A 23 19.10 -25.04 -0.28
CA GLU A 23 19.21 -24.18 0.90
C GLU A 23 19.98 -22.88 0.59
N VAL A 24 21.11 -22.96 -0.12
CA VAL A 24 21.85 -21.78 -0.59
C VAL A 24 21.00 -20.92 -1.51
N ARG A 25 20.19 -21.54 -2.38
CA ARG A 25 19.23 -20.81 -3.21
C ARG A 25 18.21 -20.04 -2.37
N ARG A 26 17.60 -20.69 -1.37
CA ARG A 26 16.67 -20.03 -0.43
C ARG A 26 17.33 -18.87 0.31
N LEU A 27 18.54 -19.07 0.81
CA LEU A 27 19.30 -18.03 1.51
C LEU A 27 19.64 -16.84 0.60
N ARG A 28 19.96 -17.08 -0.68
CA ARG A 28 20.20 -16.01 -1.65
C ARG A 28 18.93 -15.20 -1.95
N ILE A 29 17.78 -15.85 -2.02
CA ILE A 29 16.49 -15.18 -2.16
C ILE A 29 16.20 -14.33 -0.90
N GLN A 30 16.40 -14.91 0.29
CA GLN A 30 16.26 -14.17 1.55
C GLN A 30 17.22 -12.99 1.66
N GLN A 31 18.46 -13.13 1.19
CA GLN A 31 19.43 -12.05 1.15
C GLN A 31 18.98 -10.93 0.20
N ARG A 32 18.49 -11.25 -1.00
CA ARG A 32 17.98 -10.24 -1.94
C ARG A 32 16.73 -9.52 -1.40
N LEU A 33 15.82 -10.24 -0.76
CA LEU A 33 14.65 -9.64 -0.11
C LEU A 33 15.06 -8.73 1.04
N LYS A 34 15.97 -9.20 1.90
CA LYS A 34 16.44 -8.43 3.06
C LYS A 34 17.30 -7.22 2.67
N SER A 35 18.13 -7.32 1.62
CA SER A 35 18.87 -6.19 1.06
C SER A 35 17.94 -5.13 0.50
N ARG A 36 16.86 -5.54 -0.18
CA ARG A 36 15.83 -4.62 -0.68
C ARG A 36 15.03 -3.99 0.47
N GLU A 37 14.72 -4.74 1.52
CA GLU A 37 14.12 -4.21 2.75
C GLU A 37 15.06 -3.24 3.48
N GLN A 38 16.38 -3.46 3.45
CA GLN A 38 17.38 -2.56 4.02
C GLN A 38 17.56 -1.28 3.20
N GLU A 39 17.48 -1.36 1.87
CA GLU A 39 17.42 -0.17 1.00
C GLU A 39 16.17 0.66 1.26
N ILE A 40 15.02 0.00 1.51
CA ILE A 40 13.76 0.68 1.87
C ILE A 40 13.83 1.26 3.30
N LYS A 41 14.44 0.55 4.26
CA LYS A 41 14.58 1.04 5.64
C LYS A 41 15.54 2.23 5.81
N ASN A 42 16.51 2.40 4.93
CA ASN A 42 17.43 3.54 5.02
C ASN A 42 16.78 4.86 4.53
N ASP A 43 15.61 4.82 3.88
CA ASP A 43 14.85 5.99 3.45
C ASP A 43 13.66 6.33 4.38
N ASP A 44 13.21 5.40 5.22
CA ASP A 44 12.02 5.56 6.08
C ASP A 44 12.28 5.03 7.50
N ASP A 45 13.05 5.75 8.31
CA ASP A 45 13.00 5.62 9.77
C ASP A 45 11.81 6.45 10.29
N ASP A 46 10.61 5.87 10.24
CA ASP A 46 9.64 5.85 11.35
C ASP A 46 8.37 5.07 10.95
N ASP A 47 7.92 4.27 11.91
CA ASP A 47 6.63 3.60 12.06
C ASP A 47 6.53 2.10 11.69
N GLU A 48 6.42 1.31 12.75
CA GLU A 48 6.17 -0.13 12.75
C GLU A 48 4.67 -0.40 12.56
N ASN A 49 4.32 -1.31 11.64
CA ASN A 49 2.98 -1.85 11.44
C ASN A 49 1.94 -0.90 10.82
N GLU A 50 2.09 -0.56 9.55
CA GLU A 50 0.95 -0.60 8.64
C GLU A 50 1.41 -0.66 7.19
N MET A 51 0.51 -1.17 6.36
CA MET A 51 0.55 -1.23 4.89
C MET A 51 1.44 -0.15 4.25
N PRO A 52 2.28 -0.46 3.23
CA PRO A 52 3.03 0.58 2.53
C PRO A 52 2.05 1.65 2.02
N SER A 53 2.14 2.82 2.63
CA SER A 53 1.36 4.01 2.32
C SER A 53 1.96 4.65 1.08
N PHE A 54 1.16 4.81 0.03
CA PHE A 54 1.64 5.47 -1.18
C PHE A 54 1.59 6.98 -0.93
N PRO A 55 2.71 7.71 -1.12
CA PRO A 55 2.66 9.16 -1.09
C PRO A 55 1.77 9.63 -2.24
N SER A 56 0.78 10.46 -1.95
CA SER A 56 -0.03 11.12 -2.97
C SER A 56 0.88 12.02 -3.81
N PHE A 57 0.63 12.07 -5.12
CA PHE A 57 1.39 12.95 -6.02
C PHE A 57 1.04 14.43 -5.81
N ILE A 58 -0.03 14.70 -5.08
CA ILE A 58 -0.44 16.05 -4.71
C ILE A 58 0.28 16.45 -3.42
N PRO A 59 1.08 17.53 -3.43
CA PRO A 59 1.67 18.06 -2.21
C PRO A 59 0.54 18.46 -1.24
N PHE A 60 0.69 18.12 0.06
CA PHE A 60 -0.25 18.34 1.19
C PHE A 60 -1.39 17.34 1.45
N LEU A 61 -1.60 16.28 0.66
CA LEU A 61 -2.66 15.30 0.98
C LEU A 61 -2.16 14.10 1.81
N PRO A 62 -2.99 13.61 2.76
CA PRO A 62 -2.65 12.44 3.58
C PRO A 62 -2.55 11.17 2.71
N PRO A 63 -1.75 10.18 3.15
CA PRO A 63 -1.51 8.96 2.39
C PRO A 63 -2.82 8.24 2.03
N LEU A 64 -2.96 7.88 0.76
CA LEU A 64 -4.15 7.20 0.25
C LEU A 64 -4.22 5.78 0.83
N SER A 65 -5.24 5.54 1.65
CA SER A 65 -5.65 4.23 2.11
C SER A 65 -7.00 3.89 1.50
N THR A 66 -7.27 2.60 1.25
CA THR A 66 -8.57 2.13 0.75
C THR A 66 -9.73 2.53 1.68
N ALA A 67 -9.45 2.78 2.96
CA ALA A 67 -10.43 3.28 3.92
C ALA A 67 -10.72 4.79 3.78
N THR A 68 -9.76 5.59 3.29
CA THR A 68 -9.85 7.06 3.21
C THR A 68 -10.18 7.59 1.82
N LEU A 69 -10.32 6.72 0.81
CA LEU A 69 -10.62 7.09 -0.58
C LEU A 69 -11.91 7.92 -0.71
N ARG A 70 -12.94 7.62 0.10
CA ARG A 70 -14.19 8.38 0.12
C ARG A 70 -14.00 9.79 0.67
N GLN A 71 -13.19 9.94 1.72
CA GLN A 71 -12.86 11.24 2.31
C GLN A 71 -12.02 12.09 1.34
N TYR A 72 -11.10 11.43 0.65
CA TYR A 72 -10.29 12.06 -0.40
C TYR A 72 -11.16 12.63 -1.53
N TYR A 73 -12.11 11.83 -2.05
CA TYR A 73 -13.08 12.29 -3.06
C TYR A 73 -13.87 13.52 -2.58
N THR A 74 -14.37 13.49 -1.33
CA THR A 74 -15.12 14.61 -0.77
C THR A 74 -14.27 15.88 -0.64
N PHE A 75 -12.99 15.74 -0.29
CA PHE A 75 -12.07 16.86 -0.19
C PHE A 75 -11.78 17.48 -1.55
N CYS A 76 -11.38 16.69 -2.55
CA CYS A 76 -11.14 17.18 -3.92
C CYS A 76 -12.39 17.84 -4.53
N PHE A 77 -13.56 17.23 -4.35
CA PHE A 77 -14.82 17.82 -4.80
C PHE A 77 -15.11 19.15 -4.11
N SER A 78 -14.91 19.23 -2.79
CA SER A 78 -15.08 20.48 -2.04
C SER A 78 -14.12 21.59 -2.51
N LEU A 79 -12.88 21.23 -2.85
CA LEU A 79 -11.87 22.15 -3.36
C LEU A 79 -12.26 22.68 -4.74
N VAL A 80 -12.74 21.80 -5.64
CA VAL A 80 -13.25 22.19 -6.96
C VAL A 80 -14.46 23.11 -6.84
N VAL A 81 -15.42 22.79 -5.97
CA VAL A 81 -16.59 23.63 -5.72
C VAL A 81 -16.18 24.99 -5.16
N ALA A 82 -15.20 25.03 -4.24
CA ALA A 82 -14.68 26.28 -3.70
C ALA A 82 -13.99 27.13 -4.77
N ILE A 83 -13.19 26.54 -5.67
CA ILE A 83 -12.56 27.25 -6.79
C ILE A 83 -13.61 27.80 -7.76
N ILE A 84 -14.65 27.01 -8.08
CA ILE A 84 -15.73 27.46 -8.98
C ILE A 84 -16.56 28.57 -8.31
N PHE A 85 -16.84 28.47 -7.02
CA PHE A 85 -17.60 29.49 -6.29
C PHE A 85 -16.79 30.78 -6.13
N PHE A 86 -15.50 30.67 -5.78
CA PHE A 86 -14.62 31.82 -5.65
C PHE A 86 -14.37 32.51 -6.99
N GLY A 87 -14.03 31.73 -8.02
CA GLY A 87 -13.75 32.26 -9.36
C GLY A 87 -15.01 32.71 -10.11
N GLY A 88 -16.10 31.95 -10.03
CA GLY A 88 -17.31 32.23 -10.80
C GLY A 88 -18.28 33.21 -10.14
N PHE A 89 -18.24 33.36 -8.81
CA PHE A 89 -19.19 34.22 -8.09
C PHE A 89 -18.51 35.37 -7.34
N LEU A 90 -17.40 35.11 -6.64
CA LEU A 90 -16.73 36.15 -5.85
C LEU A 90 -15.90 37.11 -6.69
N ALA A 91 -15.15 36.62 -7.68
CA ALA A 91 -14.32 37.48 -8.54
C ALA A 91 -15.15 38.51 -9.35
N PRO A 92 -16.27 38.15 -10.01
CA PRO A 92 -17.10 39.12 -10.72
C PRO A 92 -17.72 40.18 -9.80
N ILE A 93 -18.08 39.79 -8.57
CA ILE A 93 -18.65 40.72 -7.58
C ILE A 93 -17.58 41.69 -7.07
N LEU A 94 -16.36 41.21 -6.80
CA LEU A 94 -15.25 42.04 -6.34
C LEU A 94 -14.76 43.00 -7.42
N GLU A 95 -14.78 42.60 -8.69
CA GLU A 95 -14.47 43.47 -9.81
C GLU A 95 -15.52 44.59 -9.95
N LEU A 96 -16.82 44.23 -9.94
CA LEU A 96 -17.92 45.20 -10.11
C LEU A 96 -18.14 46.13 -8.90
N LYS A 97 -17.76 45.71 -7.68
CA LYS A 97 -18.02 46.50 -6.45
C LYS A 97 -16.80 47.18 -5.85
N LEU A 98 -15.59 46.62 -6.01
CA LEU A 98 -14.40 47.12 -5.31
C LEU A 98 -13.36 47.77 -6.23
N GLY A 99 -13.46 47.66 -7.55
CA GLY A 99 -12.54 48.33 -8.49
C GLY A 99 -11.06 47.98 -8.25
N LEU A 100 -10.80 46.83 -7.62
CA LEU A 100 -9.50 46.41 -7.09
C LEU A 100 -8.65 45.69 -8.16
N GLY A 101 -8.85 46.08 -9.42
CA GLY A 101 -8.14 45.56 -10.60
C GLY A 101 -7.17 46.55 -11.24
N GLY A 102 -7.24 47.85 -10.91
CA GLY A 102 -6.30 48.86 -11.39
C GLY A 102 -6.16 48.91 -12.92
N THR A 103 -6.90 49.83 -13.56
CA THR A 103 -7.13 49.93 -15.02
C THR A 103 -8.11 48.89 -15.55
N SER A 104 -9.09 49.33 -16.34
CA SER A 104 -10.08 48.43 -16.90
C SER A 104 -9.39 47.46 -17.85
N TYR A 105 -9.74 46.18 -17.84
CA TYR A 105 -9.17 45.19 -18.76
C TYR A 105 -9.41 45.58 -20.23
N GLU A 106 -10.43 46.40 -20.48
CA GLU A 106 -10.70 47.09 -21.75
C GLU A 106 -9.53 47.98 -22.20
N ASP A 107 -8.88 48.72 -21.27
CA ASP A 107 -7.72 49.56 -21.55
C ASP A 107 -6.49 48.71 -21.92
N PHE A 108 -6.29 47.57 -21.26
CA PHE A 108 -5.20 46.64 -21.58
C PHE A 108 -5.41 45.98 -22.95
N ILE A 109 -6.62 45.52 -23.27
CA ILE A 109 -6.97 44.94 -24.58
C ILE A 109 -6.84 45.98 -25.69
N ARG A 110 -7.31 47.22 -25.47
CA ARG A 110 -7.14 48.33 -26.41
C ARG A 110 -5.66 48.67 -26.63
N SER A 111 -4.82 48.60 -25.60
CA SER A 111 -3.38 48.87 -25.71
C SER A 111 -2.64 47.81 -26.54
N MET A 112 -3.12 46.57 -26.54
CA MET A 112 -2.53 45.46 -27.31
C MET A 112 -3.19 45.23 -28.68
N ASN A 113 -4.16 46.05 -29.09
CA ASN A 113 -4.94 45.89 -30.33
C ASN A 113 -5.62 44.51 -30.47
N LEU A 114 -6.04 43.89 -29.36
CA LEU A 114 -6.82 42.67 -29.40
C LEU A 114 -8.30 42.99 -29.66
N PRO A 115 -9.05 42.10 -30.34
CA PRO A 115 -10.48 42.29 -30.56
C PRO A 115 -11.21 42.36 -29.21
N ILE A 116 -12.08 43.37 -29.06
CA ILE A 116 -12.87 43.66 -27.86
C ILE A 116 -13.72 42.47 -27.39
N GLN A 117 -14.01 41.51 -28.26
CA GLN A 117 -14.71 40.28 -27.88
C GLN A 117 -13.99 39.44 -26.80
N LEU A 118 -12.68 39.64 -26.58
CA LEU A 118 -11.95 38.98 -25.49
C LEU A 118 -12.17 39.63 -24.11
N SER A 119 -12.71 40.85 -24.02
CA SER A 119 -12.98 41.50 -22.73
C SER A 119 -14.28 41.02 -22.08
N GLU A 120 -15.10 40.26 -22.81
CA GLU A 120 -16.40 39.77 -22.34
C GLU A 120 -16.27 38.49 -21.50
N VAL A 121 -15.14 37.79 -21.60
CA VAL A 121 -14.84 36.60 -20.80
C VAL A 121 -13.65 36.92 -19.90
N ASP A 122 -13.90 37.01 -18.59
CA ASP A 122 -12.89 37.35 -17.59
C ASP A 122 -11.74 36.30 -17.63
N PRO A 123 -10.57 36.64 -18.18
CA PRO A 123 -9.53 35.67 -18.48
C PRO A 123 -8.84 35.16 -17.22
N ILE A 124 -8.97 35.89 -16.10
CA ILE A 124 -8.54 35.43 -14.79
C ILE A 124 -9.43 34.27 -14.34
N VAL A 125 -10.75 34.42 -14.45
CA VAL A 125 -11.69 33.35 -14.10
C VAL A 125 -11.53 32.17 -15.06
N ALA A 126 -11.47 32.43 -16.37
CA ALA A 126 -11.31 31.38 -17.37
C ALA A 126 -9.97 30.61 -17.21
N SER A 127 -8.85 31.29 -16.97
CA SER A 127 -7.54 30.65 -16.84
C SER A 127 -7.29 30.04 -15.46
N PHE A 128 -7.66 30.74 -14.38
CA PHE A 128 -7.39 30.29 -13.02
C PHE A 128 -8.33 29.16 -12.60
N SER A 129 -9.64 29.33 -12.80
CA SER A 129 -10.61 28.28 -12.44
C SER A 129 -10.53 27.09 -13.39
N GLY A 130 -10.40 27.33 -14.70
CA GLY A 130 -10.25 26.26 -15.70
C GLY A 130 -8.95 25.48 -15.53
N GLY A 131 -7.82 26.17 -15.33
CA GLY A 131 -6.51 25.55 -15.12
C GLY A 131 -6.44 24.75 -13.82
N ALA A 132 -6.85 25.34 -12.70
CA ALA A 132 -6.80 24.67 -11.41
C ALA A 132 -7.74 23.46 -11.35
N VAL A 133 -8.99 23.59 -11.83
CA VAL A 133 -9.93 22.47 -11.88
C VAL A 133 -9.42 21.38 -12.83
N GLY A 134 -8.83 21.74 -13.98
CA GLY A 134 -8.25 20.77 -14.91
C GLY A 134 -7.11 19.95 -14.30
N VAL A 135 -6.17 20.61 -13.62
CA VAL A 135 -5.05 19.93 -12.94
C VAL A 135 -5.57 19.03 -11.82
N ILE A 136 -6.46 19.52 -10.96
CA ILE A 136 -7.03 18.72 -9.87
C ILE A 136 -7.79 17.50 -10.43
N SER A 137 -8.59 17.68 -11.48
CA SER A 137 -9.38 16.59 -12.07
C SER A 137 -8.48 15.54 -12.73
N SER A 138 -7.44 15.94 -13.45
CA SER A 138 -6.50 15.01 -14.07
C SER A 138 -5.70 14.19 -13.04
N LEU A 139 -5.18 14.83 -11.98
CA LEU A 139 -4.49 14.14 -10.89
C LEU A 139 -5.41 13.14 -10.18
N MET A 140 -6.66 13.55 -9.93
CA MET A 140 -7.67 12.68 -9.33
C MET A 140 -7.94 11.42 -10.18
N VAL A 141 -8.02 11.53 -11.50
CA VAL A 141 -8.20 10.37 -12.39
C VAL A 141 -7.00 9.43 -12.34
N VAL A 142 -5.78 9.97 -12.38
CA VAL A 142 -4.55 9.17 -12.33
C VAL A 142 -4.45 8.42 -11.01
N GLU A 143 -4.74 9.07 -9.89
CA GLU A 143 -4.70 8.44 -8.57
C GLU A 143 -5.76 7.35 -8.40
N VAL A 144 -6.99 7.59 -8.87
CA VAL A 144 -8.03 6.55 -8.86
C VAL A 144 -7.61 5.34 -9.69
N ASN A 145 -7.00 5.56 -10.84
CA ASN A 145 -6.50 4.48 -11.67
C ASN A 145 -5.33 3.74 -10.98
N ASN A 146 -4.44 4.48 -10.32
CA ASN A 146 -3.33 3.90 -9.58
C ASN A 146 -3.83 3.01 -8.43
N VAL A 147 -4.80 3.47 -7.63
CA VAL A 147 -5.42 2.67 -6.56
C VAL A 147 -6.10 1.42 -7.10
N LYS A 148 -6.83 1.51 -8.22
CA LYS A 148 -7.45 0.33 -8.84
C LYS A 148 -6.41 -0.69 -9.29
N GLN A 149 -5.31 -0.23 -9.89
CA GLN A 149 -4.19 -1.12 -10.26
C GLN A 149 -3.52 -1.73 -9.02
N GLN A 150 -3.43 -0.96 -7.93
CA GLN A 150 -2.90 -1.41 -6.64
C GLN A 150 -3.74 -2.55 -6.05
N GLU A 151 -5.06 -2.39 -6.03
CA GLU A 151 -5.99 -3.39 -5.53
C GLU A 151 -5.91 -4.68 -6.36
N GLN A 152 -5.78 -4.55 -7.68
CA GLN A 152 -5.65 -5.70 -8.57
C GLN A 152 -4.31 -6.44 -8.38
N LYS A 153 -3.26 -5.74 -7.96
CA LYS A 153 -1.95 -6.31 -7.62
C LYS A 153 -1.89 -6.86 -6.19
N ARG A 154 -2.94 -6.69 -5.37
CA ARG A 154 -2.96 -7.16 -3.98
C ARG A 154 -3.31 -8.64 -3.94
N CYS A 155 -2.64 -9.38 -3.04
CA CYS A 155 -3.01 -10.77 -2.82
C CYS A 155 -4.42 -10.87 -2.23
N ILE A 156 -5.28 -11.66 -2.87
CA ILE A 156 -6.69 -11.86 -2.47
C ILE A 156 -6.79 -12.51 -1.08
N TYR A 157 -5.79 -13.29 -0.67
CA TYR A 157 -5.85 -14.07 0.58
C TYR A 157 -5.36 -13.32 1.83
N CYS A 158 -4.30 -12.52 1.70
CA CYS A 158 -3.75 -11.76 2.84
C CYS A 158 -4.06 -10.26 2.77
N HIS A 159 -4.83 -9.81 1.77
CA HIS A 159 -5.20 -8.42 1.54
C HIS A 159 -4.01 -7.45 1.58
N GLY A 160 -2.85 -7.87 1.07
CA GLY A 160 -1.67 -7.00 0.99
C GLY A 160 -0.72 -7.08 2.18
N THR A 161 -1.09 -7.77 3.26
CA THR A 161 -0.25 -7.82 4.48
C THR A 161 0.92 -8.79 4.38
N GLY A 162 0.86 -9.77 3.47
CA GLY A 162 1.84 -10.85 3.37
C GLY A 162 1.67 -11.96 4.43
N TYR A 163 0.79 -11.76 5.41
CA TYR A 163 0.60 -12.69 6.53
C TYR A 163 -0.88 -13.04 6.71
N LEU A 164 -1.16 -14.25 7.18
CA LEU A 164 -2.50 -14.68 7.60
C LEU A 164 -2.52 -14.80 9.12
N ALA A 165 -3.70 -14.63 9.72
CA ALA A 165 -3.90 -15.00 11.10
C ALA A 165 -3.64 -16.50 11.28
N CYS A 166 -2.96 -16.88 12.36
CA CYS A 166 -2.71 -18.29 12.63
C CYS A 166 -4.04 -19.01 12.94
N ALA A 167 -4.47 -19.89 12.04
CA ALA A 167 -5.73 -20.63 12.19
C ALA A 167 -5.79 -21.49 13.47
N ARG A 168 -4.64 -21.92 14.00
CA ARG A 168 -4.58 -22.80 15.18
C ARG A 168 -4.86 -22.07 16.50
N CYS A 169 -4.55 -20.78 16.58
CA CYS A 169 -4.85 -19.96 17.75
C CYS A 169 -5.82 -18.82 17.44
N SER A 170 -6.42 -18.82 16.25
CA SER A 170 -7.30 -17.75 15.76
C SER A 170 -6.73 -16.34 15.92
N GLY A 171 -5.40 -16.19 15.76
CA GLY A 171 -4.72 -14.91 15.96
C GLY A 171 -4.48 -14.49 17.42
N SER A 172 -4.74 -15.37 18.40
CA SER A 172 -4.44 -15.09 19.82
C SER A 172 -2.95 -15.25 20.17
N GLY A 173 -2.19 -15.99 19.36
CA GLY A 173 -0.79 -16.32 19.66
C GLY A 173 -0.61 -17.39 20.75
N ALA A 174 -1.68 -17.71 21.49
CA ALA A 174 -1.69 -18.74 22.52
C ALA A 174 -2.89 -19.69 22.36
N ILE A 175 -2.77 -20.88 22.94
CA ILE A 175 -3.84 -21.88 22.98
C ILE A 175 -4.11 -22.14 24.47
N ALA A 176 -5.38 -22.07 24.86
CA ALA A 176 -5.81 -22.45 26.19
C ALA A 176 -5.73 -23.98 26.31
N VAL A 177 -4.84 -24.47 27.17
CA VAL A 177 -4.72 -25.89 27.49
C VAL A 177 -5.40 -26.10 28.84
N ASN A 178 -6.56 -26.73 28.84
CA ASN A 178 -7.24 -27.10 30.07
C ASN A 178 -6.46 -28.25 30.71
N SER A 179 -5.68 -27.95 31.74
CA SER A 179 -4.91 -28.95 32.48
C SER A 179 -5.68 -29.31 33.74
N THR A 180 -6.30 -30.48 33.78
CA THR A 180 -6.94 -30.99 35.00
C THR A 180 -5.85 -31.50 35.95
N THR A 181 -5.33 -30.63 36.82
CA THR A 181 -4.45 -31.06 37.90
C THR A 181 -5.29 -31.79 38.94
N LEU A 182 -5.19 -33.13 38.97
CA LEU A 182 -5.71 -33.95 40.07
C LEU A 182 -4.82 -33.73 41.31
N LEU A 183 -4.91 -32.57 41.95
CA LEU A 183 -4.47 -32.45 43.33
C LEU A 183 -5.51 -33.18 44.19
N GLY A 184 -5.09 -34.28 44.80
CA GLY A 184 -5.92 -35.10 45.69
C GLY A 184 -6.40 -34.31 46.90
N THR A 185 -7.50 -33.58 46.76
CA THR A 185 -8.45 -33.18 47.81
C THR A 185 -9.62 -32.43 47.16
N SER A 186 -10.65 -33.20 46.77
CA SER A 186 -12.08 -32.87 46.64
C SER A 186 -12.62 -31.56 46.03
N ASN A 187 -11.82 -30.59 45.56
CA ASN A 187 -12.29 -29.40 44.84
C ASN A 187 -11.38 -29.11 43.64
N GLY A 188 -11.64 -29.78 42.51
CA GLY A 188 -10.85 -29.61 41.28
C GLY A 188 -11.05 -28.23 40.66
N ALA A 189 -10.17 -27.27 40.98
CA ALA A 189 -10.12 -25.99 40.29
C ALA A 189 -9.55 -26.19 38.87
N LEU A 190 -10.33 -25.84 37.84
CA LEU A 190 -9.88 -25.88 36.45
C LEU A 190 -8.86 -24.76 36.21
N VAL A 191 -7.56 -25.07 36.33
CA VAL A 191 -6.50 -24.13 36.00
C VAL A 191 -6.36 -24.11 34.48
N THR A 192 -6.79 -23.00 33.86
CA THR A 192 -6.59 -22.76 32.43
C THR A 192 -5.20 -22.17 32.24
N THR A 193 -4.23 -22.99 31.83
CA THR A 193 -2.89 -22.51 31.49
C THR A 193 -2.83 -22.18 30.00
N SER A 194 -2.45 -20.93 29.69
CA SER A 194 -2.27 -20.47 28.32
C SER A 194 -0.85 -20.82 27.85
N GLN A 195 -0.73 -21.64 26.80
CA GLN A 195 0.55 -22.01 26.20
C GLN A 195 0.72 -21.30 24.86
N ARG A 196 1.96 -20.88 24.52
CA ARG A 196 2.26 -20.32 23.19
C ARG A 196 1.85 -21.30 22.10
N CYS A 197 1.20 -20.78 21.05
CA CYS A 197 0.80 -21.60 19.92
C CYS A 197 2.05 -22.15 19.22
N PRO A 198 2.18 -23.49 19.05
CA PRO A 198 3.37 -24.08 18.41
C PRO A 198 3.45 -23.78 16.91
N ASN A 199 2.35 -23.39 16.27
CA ASN A 199 2.30 -23.14 14.83
C ASN A 199 2.76 -21.73 14.44
N CYS A 200 2.51 -20.73 15.28
CA CYS A 200 3.01 -19.36 15.05
C CYS A 200 4.05 -18.93 16.09
N SER A 201 4.48 -19.82 16.98
CA SER A 201 5.44 -19.57 18.05
C SER A 201 5.11 -18.34 18.93
N GLY A 202 3.83 -18.01 19.09
CA GLY A 202 3.39 -16.81 19.81
C GLY A 202 3.16 -15.56 18.96
N ALA A 203 3.53 -15.54 17.68
CA ALA A 203 3.44 -14.36 16.82
C ALA A 203 2.03 -14.05 16.29
N ALA A 204 1.02 -14.88 16.60
CA ALA A 204 -0.37 -14.79 16.13
C ALA A 204 -0.58 -14.81 14.59
N ARG A 205 0.48 -14.76 13.79
CA ARG A 205 0.45 -14.69 12.33
C ARG A 205 1.30 -15.80 11.69
N VAL A 206 0.94 -16.19 10.48
CA VAL A 206 1.68 -17.16 9.65
C VAL A 206 1.90 -16.57 8.26
N MET A 207 2.98 -16.99 7.61
CA MET A 207 3.35 -16.55 6.27
C MET A 207 2.27 -16.92 5.26
N CYS A 208 1.90 -15.99 4.37
CA CYS A 208 0.99 -16.30 3.27
C CYS A 208 1.73 -17.11 2.21
N PRO A 209 1.40 -18.40 2.00
CA PRO A 209 2.08 -19.22 1.00
C PRO A 209 1.78 -18.73 -0.42
N THR A 210 0.62 -18.11 -0.61
CA THR A 210 0.09 -17.72 -1.91
C THR A 210 0.81 -16.52 -2.53
N CYS A 211 1.34 -15.61 -1.71
CA CYS A 211 2.14 -14.48 -2.17
C CYS A 211 3.58 -14.50 -1.65
N LEU A 212 4.01 -15.60 -1.02
CA LEU A 212 5.35 -15.77 -0.45
C LEU A 212 5.77 -14.59 0.45
N CYS A 213 4.87 -14.17 1.35
CA CYS A 213 5.03 -13.00 2.24
C CYS A 213 5.13 -11.63 1.57
N THR A 214 5.00 -11.51 0.25
CA THR A 214 5.14 -10.20 -0.43
C THR A 214 3.90 -9.32 -0.31
N GLY A 215 2.73 -9.89 0.00
CA GLY A 215 1.45 -9.18 -0.01
C GLY A 215 0.93 -8.83 -1.42
N THR A 216 1.77 -8.95 -2.44
CA THR A 216 1.45 -8.67 -3.85
C THR A 216 0.90 -9.90 -4.58
N ALA A 217 0.57 -9.72 -5.86
CA ALA A 217 -0.14 -10.67 -6.72
C ALA A 217 0.28 -12.13 -6.53
N LEU A 218 -0.68 -13.03 -6.82
CA LEU A 218 -0.49 -14.48 -6.75
C LEU A 218 0.82 -14.89 -7.41
N ALA A 219 1.69 -15.56 -6.65
CA ALA A 219 2.94 -16.07 -7.17
C ALA A 219 2.61 -17.20 -8.18
N SER A 220 2.73 -16.90 -9.47
CA SER A 220 2.54 -17.88 -10.55
C SER A 220 3.83 -18.66 -10.80
N GLU A 221 3.76 -19.79 -11.50
CA GLU A 221 4.94 -20.57 -11.89
C GLU A 221 5.98 -19.74 -12.68
N HIS A 222 5.52 -18.71 -13.40
CA HIS A 222 6.36 -17.79 -14.17
C HIS A 222 6.69 -16.51 -13.39
N ASP A 223 6.48 -16.46 -12.07
CA ASP A 223 6.92 -15.32 -11.25
C ASP A 223 8.47 -15.30 -11.23
N PRO A 224 9.13 -14.19 -11.63
CA PRO A 224 10.57 -14.06 -11.58
C PRO A 224 11.17 -14.28 -10.18
N ARG A 225 10.36 -14.19 -9.12
CA ARG A 225 10.77 -14.53 -7.74
C ARG A 225 10.96 -16.04 -7.53
N ILE A 226 10.30 -16.86 -8.33
CA ILE A 226 10.35 -18.33 -8.28
C ILE A 226 11.29 -18.87 -9.35
N ASP A 227 11.41 -18.19 -10.50
CA ASP A 227 12.24 -18.65 -11.62
C ASP A 227 13.73 -18.78 -11.23
N PRO A 228 14.32 -19.99 -11.30
CA PRO A 228 15.74 -20.19 -11.04
C PRO A 228 16.68 -19.54 -12.06
N PHE A 229 16.17 -19.23 -13.25
CA PHE A 229 16.98 -19.01 -14.44
C PHE A 229 16.99 -17.56 -14.93
N VAL A 230 16.43 -16.63 -14.14
CA VAL A 230 16.48 -15.17 -14.36
C VAL A 230 17.49 -14.50 -13.42
#